data_AF-G5BVL4-F1
#
_entry.id   AF-G5BVL4-F1
#
_cell.length_a   1.000
_cell.length_b   1.000
_cell.length_c   1.000
_cell.angle_alpha   90.00
_cell.angle_beta   90.00
_cell.angle_gamma   90.00
#
_symmetry.space_group_name_H-M   'P 1'
#
loop_
_entity.id
_entity.type
_entity.pdbx_description
1 polymer ?
#
loop_
_entity_poly.entity_id
_entity_poly.type
_entity_poly.pdbx_seq_one_letter_code
_entity_poly.pdbx_strand_id
1 'polypeptide(L)' 'MDPQELQKPLTMMGIRLNPQTVNSIAKRYSTNGKNTFDDYIACCVKLRALTDSFRRWDSGHQVVVNFSYDNFIQCVMTV' A
#
# COMPACT_ATOMS: atom_id res chain seq x y z
N MET A 1 14.68 -7.36 4.83
CA MET A 1 13.61 -7.46 5.84
C MET A 1 12.66 -8.54 5.39
N ASP A 2 12.25 -9.43 6.29
CA ASP A 2 11.35 -10.53 5.97
C ASP A 2 9.96 -9.97 5.54
N PRO A 3 9.35 -10.43 4.44
CA PRO A 3 7.98 -10.08 4.08
C PRO A 3 6.96 -10.22 5.22
N GLN A 4 7.21 -11.15 6.16
CA GLN A 4 6.39 -11.33 7.36
C GLN A 4 6.42 -10.11 8.30
N GLU A 5 7.57 -9.41 8.38
CA GLU A 5 7.71 -8.19 9.18
C GLU A 5 7.01 -6.98 8.53
N LEU A 6 6.81 -7.00 7.21
CA LEU A 6 5.97 -6.02 6.51
C LEU A 6 4.47 -6.29 6.73
N GLN A 7 4.07 -7.55 6.98
CA GLN A 7 2.66 -7.90 7.12
C GLN A 7 2.03 -7.42 8.45
N LYS A 8 2.77 -7.49 9.56
CA LYS A 8 2.31 -7.02 10.89
C LYS A 8 1.81 -5.56 10.90
N PRO A 9 2.60 -4.55 10.49
CA PRO A 9 2.18 -3.14 10.51
C PRO A 9 0.99 -2.89 9.57
N LEU A 10 0.96 -3.52 8.40
CA LEU A 10 -0.15 -3.38 7.45
C LEU A 10 -1.44 -3.91 8.06
N THR A 11 -1.37 -5.06 8.73
CA THR A 11 -2.51 -5.62 9.46
C THR A 11 -2.97 -4.69 10.58
N MET A 12 -2.06 -4.08 11.34
CA MET A 12 -2.39 -3.08 12.37
C MET A 12 -3.02 -1.80 11.78
N MET A 13 -2.64 -1.41 10.55
CA MET A 13 -3.27 -0.31 9.81
C MET A 13 -4.64 -0.68 9.22
N GLY A 14 -5.11 -1.91 9.41
CA GLY A 14 -6.36 -2.43 8.83
C GLY A 14 -6.25 -2.71 7.33
N ILE A 15 -5.03 -2.80 6.79
CA ILE A 15 -4.74 -3.11 5.39
C ILE A 15 -4.56 -4.63 5.27
N ARG A 16 -5.52 -5.30 4.63
CA ARG A 16 -5.47 -6.75 4.39
C ARG A 16 -5.07 -7.02 2.95
N LEU A 17 -3.78 -7.29 2.74
CA LEU A 17 -3.24 -7.71 1.45
C LEU A 17 -2.99 -9.20 1.44
N ASN A 18 -3.13 -9.82 0.26
CA ASN A 18 -2.73 -11.20 0.10
C ASN A 18 -1.19 -11.34 0.15
N PRO A 19 -0.65 -12.53 0.48
CA PRO A 19 0.79 -12.72 0.63
C PRO A 19 1.61 -12.41 -0.63
N GLN A 20 1.05 -12.62 -1.83
CA GLN A 20 1.73 -12.33 -3.10
C GLN A 20 1.91 -10.82 -3.32
N THR A 21 0.92 -10.02 -2.98
CA THR A 21 0.99 -8.56 -3.02
C THR A 21 2.01 -8.04 -2.01
N VAL A 22 2.02 -8.56 -0.78
CA VAL A 22 3.02 -8.18 0.25
C VAL A 22 4.44 -8.48 -0.25
N ASN A 23 4.67 -9.65 -0.84
CA ASN A 23 5.98 -10.02 -1.42
C ASN A 23 6.39 -9.08 -2.56
N SER A 24 5.46 -8.68 -3.42
CA SER A 24 5.74 -7.78 -4.54
C SER A 24 6.13 -6.39 -4.04
N ILE A 25 5.43 -5.90 -3.02
CA ILE A 25 5.75 -4.62 -2.35
C ILE A 25 7.11 -4.71 -1.66
N ALA A 26 7.36 -5.77 -0.89
CA ALA A 26 8.63 -5.95 -0.18
C ALA A 26 9.84 -5.95 -1.13
N LYS A 27 9.69 -6.56 -2.32
CA LYS A 27 10.71 -6.50 -3.40
C LYS A 27 10.88 -5.10 -3.97
N ARG A 28 9.79 -4.35 -4.18
CA ARG A 28 9.83 -2.99 -4.74
C ARG A 28 10.57 -1.98 -3.86
N TYR A 29 10.54 -2.18 -2.55
CA TYR A 29 11.22 -1.35 -1.55
C TYR A 29 12.53 -1.98 -1.05
N SER A 30 13.04 -3.00 -1.73
CA SER A 30 14.34 -3.61 -1.41
C SER A 30 15.45 -2.96 -2.23
N THR A 31 16.44 -2.39 -1.55
CA THR A 31 17.65 -1.86 -2.18
C THR A 31 18.77 -2.90 -2.04
N ASN A 32 19.23 -3.50 -3.15
CA ASN A 32 20.26 -4.55 -3.14
C ASN A 32 19.93 -5.76 -2.24
N GLY A 33 18.66 -6.13 -2.12
CA GLY A 33 18.21 -7.23 -1.26
C GLY A 33 18.15 -6.89 0.24
N LYS A 34 18.47 -5.64 0.61
CA LYS A 34 18.30 -5.11 1.96
C LYS A 34 17.24 -4.02 1.94
N ASN A 35 16.24 -4.15 2.80
CA ASN A 35 15.27 -3.09 3.02
C ASN A 35 15.84 -2.27 4.17
N THR A 36 16.08 -0.98 3.95
CA THR A 36 16.44 -0.07 5.03
C THR A 36 15.19 0.24 5.87
N PHE A 37 15.39 0.74 7.08
CA PHE A 37 14.26 1.19 7.91
C PHE A 37 13.49 2.32 7.21
N ASP A 38 14.19 3.20 6.50
CA ASP A 38 13.58 4.30 5.74
C ASP A 38 12.70 3.78 4.59
N ASP A 39 13.17 2.77 3.85
CA ASP A 39 12.38 2.12 2.79
C ASP A 39 11.07 1.52 3.34
N TYR A 40 11.13 0.94 4.54
CA TYR A 40 9.97 0.39 5.22
C TYR A 40 8.97 1.48 5.63
N ILE A 41 9.44 2.56 6.25
CA ILE A 41 8.59 3.69 6.64
C ILE A 41 7.96 4.32 5.39
N ALA A 42 8.74 4.56 4.34
CA ALA A 42 8.23 5.08 3.07
C ALA A 42 7.14 4.18 2.47
N CYS A 43 7.35 2.86 2.48
CA CYS A 43 6.35 1.89 2.05
C CYS A 43 5.06 1.96 2.86
N CYS A 44 5.16 1.96 4.19
CA CYS A 44 4.01 2.04 5.09
C CYS A 44 3.23 3.35 4.94
N VAL A 45 3.91 4.48 4.82
CA VAL A 45 3.29 5.80 4.61
C VAL A 45 2.54 5.82 3.28
N LYS A 46 3.16 5.37 2.20
CA LYS A 46 2.53 5.33 0.87
C LYS A 46 1.31 4.42 0.85
N LEU A 47 1.40 3.22 1.44
CA LEU A 47 0.28 2.28 1.51
C LEU A 47 -0.89 2.84 2.33
N ARG A 48 -0.59 3.51 3.45
CA ARG A 48 -1.63 4.17 4.25
C ARG A 48 -2.34 5.25 3.46
N ALA A 49 -1.61 6.14 2.81
CA ALA A 49 -2.21 7.26 2.07
C ALA A 49 -3.00 6.80 0.83
N LEU A 50 -2.55 5.75 0.13
CA LEU A 50 -3.34 5.10 -0.92
C LEU A 50 -4.61 4.43 -0.37
N THR A 51 -4.53 3.77 0.79
CA THR A 51 -5.70 3.15 1.44
C THR A 51 -6.73 4.18 1.86
N ASP A 52 -6.29 5.28 2.45
CA ASP A 52 -7.17 6.38 2.87
C ASP A 52 -7.82 7.05 1.66
N SER A 53 -7.07 7.23 0.56
CA SER A 53 -7.63 7.73 -0.71
C SER A 53 -8.66 6.77 -1.27
N PHE A 54 -8.37 5.47 -1.34
CA PHE A 54 -9.32 4.45 -1.79
C PHE A 54 -10.62 4.46 -0.97
N ARG A 55 -10.51 4.54 0.37
CA ARG A 55 -11.68 4.60 1.27
C ARG A 55 -12.55 5.83 1.07
N ARG A 56 -11.96 6.98 0.72
CA ARG A 56 -12.73 8.20 0.40
C ARG A 56 -13.57 8.02 -0.85
N TRP A 57 -13.04 7.32 -1.85
CA TRP A 57 -13.77 6.99 -3.07
C TRP A 57 -14.77 5.84 -2.88
N ASP A 58 -14.50 4.90 -1.97
CA ASP A 58 -15.41 3.80 -1.60
C ASP A 58 -16.52 4.26 -0.63
N SER A 59 -17.35 5.22 -1.06
CA SER A 59 -18.46 5.76 -0.24
C SER A 59 -19.48 4.69 0.19
N GLY A 60 -19.53 3.55 -0.51
CA GLY A 60 -20.46 2.44 -0.25
C GLY A 60 -19.88 1.26 0.53
N HIS A 61 -18.62 1.32 0.97
CA HIS A 61 -17.90 0.19 1.58
C HIS A 61 -17.98 -1.10 0.74
N GLN A 62 -18.01 -0.96 -0.58
CA GLN A 62 -18.17 -2.06 -1.53
C GLN A 62 -16.85 -2.82 -1.72
N VAL A 63 -15.72 -2.33 -1.16
CA VAL A 63 -14.37 -2.90 -1.29
C VAL A 63 -13.83 -2.83 -2.73
N VAL A 64 -14.62 -2.30 -3.66
CA VAL A 64 -14.31 -2.10 -5.07
C VAL A 64 -14.74 -0.69 -5.46
N VAL A 65 -13.82 0.06 -6.08
CA VAL A 65 -14.06 1.42 -6.56
C VAL A 65 -13.89 1.43 -8.07
N ASN A 66 -14.81 2.11 -8.78
CA ASN A 66 -14.67 2.35 -10.21
C ASN A 66 -14.01 3.71 -10.45
N PHE A 67 -12.84 3.72 -11.08
CA PHE A 67 -12.11 4.94 -11.42
C PHE A 67 -12.22 5.24 -12.92
N SER A 68 -12.50 6.50 -13.26
CA SER A 68 -12.09 7.03 -14.57
C SER A 68 -10.56 7.15 -14.61
N TYR A 69 -9.99 7.17 -15.82
CA TYR A 69 -8.54 7.28 -15.99
C TYR A 69 -7.94 8.49 -15.26
N ASP A 70 -8.51 9.69 -15.44
CA ASP A 70 -8.01 10.90 -14.80
C ASP A 70 -8.11 10.84 -13.27
N ASN A 71 -9.21 10.32 -12.73
CA ASN A 71 -9.39 10.17 -11.28
C ASN A 71 -8.39 9.16 -10.70
N PHE A 72 -8.08 8.08 -11.43
CA PHE A 72 -7.04 7.13 -11.03
C PHE A 72 -5.66 7.80 -10.98
N ILE A 73 -5.27 8.50 -12.05
CA ILE A 73 -3.97 9.17 -12.12
C ILE A 73 -3.86 10.23 -11.02
N GLN A 74 -4.87 11.08 -10.84
CA GLN A 74 -4.90 12.06 -9.77
C GLN A 74 -4.78 11.39 -8.41
N CYS A 75 -5.58 10.36 -8.13
CA CYS A 75 -5.56 9.63 -6.86
C CYS A 75 -4.19 9.03 -6.54
N VAL A 76 -3.48 8.48 -7.53
CA VAL A 76 -2.18 7.81 -7.30
C VAL A 76 -1.02 8.80 -7.26
N MET A 77 -1.05 9.88 -8.06
CA MET A 77 0.07 10.81 -8.21
C MET A 77 0.09 11.93 -7.17
N THR A 78 -1.03 12.18 -6.47
CA THR A 78 -1.09 13.17 -5.37
C THR A 78 -0.71 12.59 -4.00
N VAL A 79 -0.29 11.32 -3.96
CA VAL A 79 0.17 10.62 -2.74
C VAL A 79 1.68 10.63 -2.67
#